data_AF-A0A928TRN1-F1
#
_entry.id   AF-A0A928TRN1-F1
#
_cell.length_a   1.000
_cell.length_b   1.000
_cell.length_c   1.000
_cell.angle_alpha   90.00
_cell.angle_beta   90.00
_cell.angle_gamma   90.00
#
_symmetry.space_group_name_H-M   'P 1'
#
loop_
_entity.id
_entity.type
_entity.pdbx_description
1 polymer ?
#
loop_
_entity_poly.entity_id
_entity_poly.type
_entity_poly.pdbx_seq_one_letter_code
_entity_poly.pdbx_strand_id
1 'polypeptide(L)'
;MTRSVALRASAALLIGLLSGCASLISPVARLPPPPIQGEARAEVVDAPAIRYFPSDTDDLRRDLDETYRRERAMNGYPADSVLPDADFLAISGGGQNGAFGAGLLVGWTAHGDRPEFRIVTGVSTGALIAPFAFLGPAWDKTLTRLYTEVTSKDIVKERNISAALFDDALADNLPLKQLVEANVTQQVLEALARESLRGRTLLVATTDLDTRRPVFWNLTLMAEVRGPGTLELIRSVLVASAAIPGELPPAMIDVTLDGKRYQEMHVDGGTTTQVFLLPRDILLSDLSFRQRTIYVIRNAHLHVRAHEVPRSAVAIAKNAIASLIYTQGVGNLYQIAARAERDGSALRIAFIPASFKLEEQDDFDHAYMNELFLLGYTMARRGFPWLTAPP
;
A
#
# COMPACT_ATOMS: atom_id res chain seq x y z
N MET A 1 29.24 0.36 -62.25
CA MET A 1 29.37 -0.51 -61.04
C MET A 1 30.07 0.19 -59.86
N THR A 2 29.94 1.51 -59.69
CA THR A 2 30.77 2.27 -58.72
C THR A 2 29.98 3.12 -57.71
N ARG A 3 28.64 3.04 -57.68
CA ARG A 3 27.81 3.77 -56.70
C ARG A 3 27.24 2.91 -55.56
N SER A 4 27.26 1.57 -55.65
CA SER A 4 26.69 0.69 -54.61
C SER A 4 27.67 0.32 -53.48
N VAL A 5 28.98 0.55 -53.68
CA VAL A 5 30.01 0.20 -52.68
C VAL A 5 30.20 1.32 -51.65
N ALA A 6 30.06 2.59 -52.03
CA ALA A 6 30.20 3.74 -51.13
C ALA A 6 29.05 3.86 -50.10
N LEU A 7 27.84 3.42 -50.45
CA LEU A 7 26.69 3.45 -49.53
C LEU A 7 26.79 2.38 -48.43
N ARG A 8 27.43 1.23 -48.71
CA ARG A 8 27.63 0.16 -47.73
C ARG A 8 28.76 0.44 -46.75
N ALA A 9 29.80 1.18 -47.17
CA ALA A 9 30.86 1.62 -46.26
C ALA A 9 30.38 2.71 -45.27
N SER A 10 29.44 3.56 -45.67
CA SER A 10 28.88 4.62 -44.81
C SER A 10 27.90 4.08 -43.77
N ALA A 11 27.17 3.00 -44.08
CA ALA A 11 26.27 2.34 -43.13
C ALA A 11 27.03 1.51 -42.07
N ALA A 12 28.17 0.92 -42.43
CA ALA A 12 29.00 0.16 -41.49
C ALA A 12 29.72 1.07 -40.46
N LEU A 13 30.07 2.31 -40.85
CA LEU A 13 30.66 3.28 -39.93
C LEU A 13 29.64 3.89 -38.95
N LEU A 14 28.37 4.01 -39.35
CA LEU A 14 27.29 4.51 -38.47
C LEU A 14 26.85 3.47 -37.43
N ILE A 15 26.97 2.18 -37.74
CA ILE A 15 26.66 1.10 -36.80
C ILE A 15 27.77 0.94 -35.74
N GLY A 16 29.04 1.20 -36.10
CA GLY A 16 30.15 1.18 -35.14
C GLY A 16 30.14 2.33 -34.12
N LEU A 17 29.50 3.47 -34.44
CA LEU A 17 29.41 4.64 -33.56
C LEU A 17 28.19 4.61 -32.61
N LEU A 18 27.22 3.73 -32.85
CA LEU A 18 26.08 3.51 -31.94
C LEU A 18 26.33 2.41 -30.90
N SER A 19 27.35 1.57 -31.08
CA SER A 19 27.76 0.56 -30.09
C SER A 19 28.70 1.10 -29.00
N GLY A 20 29.17 2.35 -29.13
CA GLY A 20 30.16 2.97 -28.23
C GLY A 20 29.59 3.87 -27.13
N CYS A 21 28.28 4.15 -27.11
CA CYS A 21 27.66 5.03 -26.10
C CYS A 21 26.79 4.30 -25.07
N ALA A 22 26.73 2.96 -25.11
CA ALA A 22 26.00 2.16 -24.11
C ALA A 22 26.75 2.00 -22.77
N SER A 23 27.99 2.49 -22.67
CA SER A 23 28.84 2.39 -21.48
C SER A 23 28.93 3.67 -20.65
N LEU A 24 28.18 4.74 -21.00
CA LEU A 24 28.14 6.01 -20.26
C LEU A 24 26.84 6.24 -19.48
N ILE A 25 25.95 5.25 -19.46
CA ILE A 25 24.83 5.20 -18.52
C ILE A 25 25.20 4.10 -17.53
N SER A 26 25.91 4.45 -16.47
CA SER A 26 25.94 3.55 -15.31
C SER A 26 24.56 3.66 -14.68
N PRO A 27 23.67 2.64 -14.78
CA PRO A 27 22.51 2.61 -13.90
C PRO A 27 23.03 2.73 -12.47
N VAL A 28 22.33 3.48 -11.62
CA VAL A 28 22.66 3.58 -10.20
C VAL A 28 22.91 2.17 -9.68
N ALA A 29 24.13 1.90 -9.24
CA ALA A 29 24.57 0.54 -8.94
C ALA A 29 23.82 0.04 -7.70
N ARG A 30 22.76 -0.74 -7.91
CA ARG A 30 22.09 -1.51 -6.86
C ARG A 30 22.61 -2.95 -6.80
N LEU A 31 22.48 -3.58 -5.63
CA LEU A 31 22.73 -5.03 -5.52
C LEU A 31 21.67 -5.80 -6.35
N PRO A 32 21.99 -7.01 -6.86
CA PRO A 32 21.00 -7.84 -7.52
C PRO A 32 19.88 -8.24 -6.56
N PRO A 33 18.68 -8.56 -7.05
CA PRO A 33 17.63 -9.17 -6.23
C PRO A 33 18.03 -10.59 -5.81
N PRO A 34 17.45 -11.13 -4.72
CA PRO A 34 17.65 -12.52 -4.34
C PRO A 34 17.12 -13.46 -5.44
N PRO A 35 17.71 -14.66 -5.63
CA PRO A 35 17.15 -15.66 -6.52
C PRO A 35 15.71 -16.01 -6.12
N ILE A 36 14.80 -16.11 -7.09
CA ILE A 36 13.35 -16.36 -6.84
C ILE A 36 13.12 -17.57 -5.91
N GLN A 37 13.90 -18.65 -6.04
CA GLN A 37 13.79 -19.85 -5.20
C GLN A 37 14.18 -19.63 -3.73
N GLY A 38 14.90 -18.54 -3.43
CA GLY A 38 15.34 -18.17 -2.09
C GLY A 38 14.71 -16.88 -1.57
N GLU A 39 13.91 -16.18 -2.36
CA GLU A 39 13.29 -14.89 -2.00
C GLU A 39 12.48 -14.97 -0.70
N ALA A 40 11.64 -16.01 -0.55
CA ALA A 40 10.86 -16.21 0.68
C ALA A 40 11.72 -16.48 1.92
N ARG A 41 12.96 -16.95 1.74
CA ARG A 41 13.95 -17.18 2.81
C ARG A 41 14.88 -15.97 3.02
N ALA A 42 14.82 -14.97 2.15
CA ALA A 42 15.65 -13.78 2.30
C ALA A 42 15.11 -12.95 3.46
N GLU A 43 15.95 -12.74 4.46
CA GLU A 43 15.62 -11.98 5.66
C GLU A 43 15.89 -10.50 5.42
N VAL A 44 14.96 -9.67 5.87
CA VAL A 44 15.17 -8.22 5.86
C VAL A 44 16.22 -7.92 6.91
N VAL A 45 17.21 -7.11 6.53
CA VAL A 45 18.30 -6.75 7.44
C VAL A 45 17.71 -6.12 8.71
N ASP A 46 18.18 -6.57 9.88
CA ASP A 46 17.77 -6.13 11.21
C ASP A 46 16.31 -6.45 11.63
N ALA A 47 15.55 -7.22 10.83
CA ALA A 47 14.21 -7.66 11.19
C ALA A 47 13.80 -8.98 10.49
N PRO A 48 14.17 -10.15 11.02
CA PRO A 48 13.73 -11.43 10.47
C PRO A 48 12.22 -11.67 10.71
N ALA A 49 11.56 -12.37 9.78
CA ALA A 49 10.17 -12.86 9.89
C ALA A 49 9.04 -11.81 10.04
N ILE A 50 9.14 -10.68 9.35
CA ILE A 50 8.15 -9.58 9.41
C ILE A 50 7.35 -9.40 8.11
N ARG A 51 7.61 -10.21 7.09
CA ARG A 51 7.00 -10.09 5.77
C ARG A 51 6.52 -11.44 5.26
N TYR A 52 5.45 -11.42 4.48
CA TYR A 52 4.79 -12.61 3.96
C TYR A 52 4.53 -12.49 2.47
N PHE A 53 4.57 -13.63 1.78
CA PHE A 53 4.19 -13.73 0.39
C PHE A 53 2.86 -14.48 0.30
N PRO A 54 1.86 -13.99 -0.47
CA PRO A 54 0.54 -14.66 -0.53
C PRO A 54 0.53 -16.09 -1.07
N SER A 55 1.66 -16.57 -1.61
CA SER A 55 1.84 -17.96 -2.06
C SER A 55 2.43 -18.88 -0.99
N ASP A 56 2.89 -18.33 0.15
CA ASP A 56 3.50 -19.06 1.27
C ASP A 56 3.03 -18.42 2.58
N THR A 57 2.08 -19.07 3.24
CA THR A 57 1.30 -18.45 4.32
C THR A 57 1.51 -19.12 5.67
N ASP A 58 2.42 -20.09 5.76
CA ASP A 58 2.67 -20.85 6.98
C ASP A 58 3.12 -19.93 8.12
N ASP A 59 4.04 -18.99 7.84
CA ASP A 59 4.50 -18.03 8.84
C ASP A 59 3.42 -17.01 9.21
N LEU A 60 2.65 -16.51 8.23
CA LEU A 60 1.52 -15.63 8.52
C LEU A 60 0.47 -16.34 9.39
N ARG A 61 0.15 -17.60 9.10
CA ARG A 61 -0.79 -18.40 9.89
C ARG A 61 -0.28 -18.58 11.33
N ARG A 62 0.99 -18.95 11.48
CA ARG A 62 1.66 -19.08 12.79
C ARG A 62 1.56 -17.79 13.61
N ASP A 63 1.81 -16.65 12.99
CA ASP A 63 1.79 -15.34 13.64
C ASP A 63 0.37 -14.88 14.00
N LEU A 64 -0.62 -15.19 13.16
CA LEU A 64 -2.03 -14.93 13.46
C LEU A 64 -2.53 -15.82 14.60
N ASP A 65 -2.10 -17.09 14.67
CA ASP A 65 -2.41 -18.00 15.78
C ASP A 65 -1.76 -17.54 17.10
N GLU A 66 -0.56 -16.97 17.05
CA GLU A 66 0.09 -16.34 18.20
C GLU A 66 -0.64 -15.07 18.63
N THR A 67 -0.98 -14.20 17.68
CA THR A 67 -1.79 -12.98 17.91
C THR A 67 -3.11 -13.34 18.61
N TYR A 68 -3.71 -14.45 18.20
CA TYR A 68 -4.91 -15.01 18.80
C TYR A 68 -4.73 -15.45 20.25
N ARG A 69 -3.67 -16.21 20.53
CA ARG A 69 -3.33 -16.63 21.90
C ARG A 69 -3.07 -15.43 22.81
N ARG A 70 -2.42 -14.39 22.30
CA ARG A 70 -2.14 -13.14 23.04
C ARG A 70 -3.41 -12.40 23.43
N GLU A 71 -4.34 -12.21 22.50
CA GLU A 71 -5.63 -11.57 22.82
C GLU A 71 -6.37 -12.34 23.92
N ARG A 72 -6.42 -13.68 23.83
CA ARG A 72 -7.04 -14.52 24.88
C ARG A 72 -6.39 -14.28 26.24
N ALA A 73 -5.07 -14.38 26.30
CA ALA A 73 -4.32 -14.22 27.54
C ALA A 73 -4.51 -12.82 28.14
N MET A 74 -4.38 -11.77 27.33
CA MET A 74 -4.47 -10.38 27.77
C MET A 74 -5.84 -9.99 28.32
N ASN A 75 -6.91 -10.58 27.78
CA ASN A 75 -8.28 -10.30 28.23
C ASN A 75 -8.80 -11.34 29.24
N GLY A 76 -8.01 -12.36 29.58
CA GLY A 76 -8.40 -13.41 30.52
C GLY A 76 -9.54 -14.31 30.00
N TYR A 77 -9.66 -14.47 28.68
CA TYR A 77 -10.69 -15.33 28.09
C TYR A 77 -10.35 -16.81 28.34
N PRO A 78 -11.28 -17.63 28.87
CA PRO A 78 -11.07 -19.07 29.01
C PRO A 78 -10.74 -19.74 27.67
N ALA A 79 -9.93 -20.81 27.70
CA ALA A 79 -9.46 -21.52 26.50
C ALA A 79 -10.62 -21.93 25.56
N ASP A 80 -11.70 -22.45 26.12
CA ASP A 80 -12.85 -22.96 25.37
C ASP A 80 -13.98 -21.93 25.18
N SER A 81 -13.74 -20.67 25.56
CA SER A 81 -14.75 -19.63 25.38
C SER A 81 -14.82 -19.14 23.94
N VAL A 82 -16.05 -18.86 23.50
CA VAL A 82 -16.31 -18.06 22.30
C VAL A 82 -15.82 -16.64 22.56
N LEU A 83 -14.98 -16.13 21.66
CA LEU A 83 -14.48 -14.78 21.75
C LEU A 83 -15.53 -13.76 21.34
N PRO A 84 -15.42 -12.51 21.82
CA PRO A 84 -16.21 -11.41 21.31
C PRO A 84 -16.05 -11.24 19.79
N ASP A 85 -17.05 -10.63 19.18
CA ASP A 85 -17.09 -10.27 17.77
C ASP A 85 -15.82 -9.54 17.34
N ALA A 86 -15.39 -9.75 16.09
CA ALA A 86 -14.22 -9.07 15.55
C ALA A 86 -14.53 -8.30 14.27
N ASP A 87 -14.06 -7.06 14.26
CA ASP A 87 -14.10 -6.19 13.11
C ASP A 87 -12.73 -6.14 12.43
N PHE A 88 -12.75 -6.24 11.11
CA PHE A 88 -11.59 -6.20 10.23
C PHE A 88 -11.72 -5.01 9.30
N LEU A 89 -10.63 -4.30 9.02
CA LEU A 89 -10.65 -3.15 8.12
C LEU A 89 -9.62 -3.33 7.01
N ALA A 90 -10.07 -3.22 5.76
CA ALA A 90 -9.21 -3.15 4.59
C ALA A 90 -9.34 -1.78 3.92
N ILE A 91 -8.21 -1.09 3.75
CA ILE A 91 -8.17 0.25 3.17
C ILE A 91 -7.42 0.19 1.84
N SER A 92 -8.10 0.57 0.76
CA SER A 92 -7.52 0.48 -0.58
C SER A 92 -6.53 1.60 -0.88
N GLY A 93 -5.78 1.40 -1.97
CA GLY A 93 -5.12 2.49 -2.67
C GLY A 93 -6.10 3.48 -3.31
N GLY A 94 -5.56 4.54 -3.92
CA GLY A 94 -6.37 5.63 -4.50
C GLY A 94 -5.69 7.00 -4.59
N GLY A 95 -4.44 7.15 -4.15
CA GLY A 95 -3.75 8.45 -4.16
C GLY A 95 -4.50 9.50 -3.33
N GLN A 96 -4.73 10.68 -3.90
CA GLN A 96 -5.47 11.77 -3.25
C GLN A 96 -6.90 11.40 -2.82
N ASN A 97 -7.50 10.40 -3.47
CA ASN A 97 -8.82 9.89 -3.09
C ASN A 97 -8.86 9.26 -1.69
N GLY A 98 -7.70 8.98 -1.08
CA GLY A 98 -7.59 8.61 0.32
C GLY A 98 -8.21 9.62 1.29
N ALA A 99 -8.38 10.88 0.86
CA ALA A 99 -9.08 11.91 1.64
C ALA A 99 -10.50 11.47 2.03
N PHE A 100 -11.19 10.75 1.13
CA PHE A 100 -12.50 10.16 1.42
C PHE A 100 -12.44 9.18 2.61
N GLY A 101 -11.51 8.22 2.56
CA GLY A 101 -11.35 7.20 3.58
C GLY A 101 -10.92 7.79 4.93
N ALA A 102 -10.00 8.77 4.91
CA ALA A 102 -9.61 9.51 6.11
C ALA A 102 -10.79 10.26 6.72
N GLY A 103 -11.55 11.00 5.91
CA GLY A 103 -12.76 11.70 6.32
C GLY A 103 -13.80 10.75 6.91
N LEU A 104 -14.05 9.62 6.24
CA LEU A 104 -14.96 8.57 6.71
C LEU A 104 -14.56 8.08 8.10
N LEU A 105 -13.29 7.72 8.32
CA LEU A 105 -12.81 7.23 9.61
C LEU A 105 -12.99 8.27 10.73
N VAL A 106 -12.66 9.53 10.48
CA VAL A 106 -12.85 10.63 11.45
C VAL A 106 -14.33 10.89 11.72
N GLY A 107 -15.17 10.86 10.68
CA GLY A 107 -16.61 11.02 10.81
C GLY A 107 -17.25 9.86 11.57
N TRP A 108 -16.76 8.64 11.38
CA TRP A 108 -17.23 7.44 12.07
C TRP A 108 -16.89 7.49 13.56
N THR A 109 -15.68 7.95 13.90
CA THR A 109 -15.35 8.29 15.29
C THR A 109 -16.32 9.33 15.85
N ALA A 110 -16.64 10.38 15.09
CA ALA A 110 -17.56 11.43 15.54
C ALA A 110 -19.01 10.94 15.68
N HIS A 111 -19.41 9.90 14.94
CA HIS A 111 -20.69 9.21 15.14
C HIS A 111 -20.72 8.44 16.46
N GLY A 112 -19.57 7.90 16.90
CA GLY A 112 -19.37 7.33 18.24
C GLY A 112 -19.40 5.80 18.30
N ASP A 113 -19.50 5.11 17.16
CA ASP A 113 -19.60 3.65 17.07
C ASP A 113 -18.53 3.01 16.17
N ARG A 114 -17.43 3.72 15.89
CA ARG A 114 -16.29 3.15 15.18
C ARG A 114 -15.65 2.04 16.01
N PRO A 115 -15.60 0.79 15.51
CA PRO A 115 -15.06 -0.33 16.27
C PRO A 115 -13.53 -0.26 16.38
N GLU A 116 -13.00 -0.97 17.38
CA GLU A 116 -11.58 -1.27 17.44
C GLU A 116 -11.29 -2.47 16.52
N PHE A 117 -10.57 -2.23 15.42
CA PHE A 117 -10.31 -3.28 14.45
C PHE A 117 -9.24 -4.25 14.92
N ARG A 118 -9.51 -5.55 14.81
CA ARG A 118 -8.53 -6.58 15.13
C ARG A 118 -7.40 -6.65 14.11
N ILE A 119 -7.76 -6.62 12.83
CA ILE A 119 -6.79 -6.57 11.73
C ILE A 119 -7.12 -5.36 10.88
N VAL A 120 -6.09 -4.55 10.62
CA VAL A 120 -6.16 -3.48 9.64
C VAL A 120 -5.16 -3.77 8.54
N THR A 121 -5.58 -3.60 7.30
CA THR A 121 -4.72 -3.71 6.13
C THR A 121 -4.75 -2.44 5.29
N GLY A 122 -3.63 -2.12 4.67
CA GLY A 122 -3.49 -0.93 3.84
C GLY A 122 -2.64 -1.13 2.59
N VAL A 123 -3.04 -0.49 1.50
CA VAL A 123 -2.27 -0.42 0.25
C VAL A 123 -2.16 1.05 -0.17
N SER A 124 -0.98 1.51 -0.59
CA SER A 124 -0.81 2.87 -1.13
C SER A 124 -1.25 3.93 -0.12
N THR A 125 -2.06 4.91 -0.51
CA THR A 125 -2.70 5.84 0.44
C THR A 125 -3.34 5.13 1.64
N GLY A 126 -3.93 3.94 1.42
CA GLY A 126 -4.46 3.10 2.50
C GLY A 126 -3.39 2.61 3.48
N ALA A 127 -2.16 2.34 3.04
CA ALA A 127 -1.04 2.03 3.93
C ALA A 127 -0.62 3.24 4.78
N LEU A 128 -0.78 4.46 4.28
CA LEU A 128 -0.53 5.69 5.04
C LEU A 128 -1.66 6.00 6.04
N ILE A 129 -2.90 5.60 5.74
CA ILE A 129 -4.06 5.74 6.64
C ILE A 129 -4.06 4.65 7.73
N ALA A 130 -3.71 3.42 7.36
CA ALA A 130 -3.90 2.22 8.18
C ALA A 130 -3.26 2.28 9.58
N PRO A 131 -2.03 2.79 9.79
CA PRO A 131 -1.46 2.92 11.13
C PRO A 131 -2.33 3.74 12.08
N PHE A 132 -2.83 4.89 11.62
CA PHE A 132 -3.68 5.76 12.44
C PHE A 132 -5.09 5.19 12.57
N ALA A 133 -5.59 4.52 11.52
CA ALA A 133 -6.87 3.84 11.58
C ALA A 133 -6.89 2.71 12.61
N PHE A 134 -5.77 1.97 12.67
CA PHE A 134 -5.49 0.90 13.61
C PHE A 134 -5.31 1.42 15.04
N LEU A 135 -4.51 2.47 15.24
CA LEU A 135 -4.32 3.03 16.58
C LEU A 135 -5.55 3.76 17.14
N GLY A 136 -6.51 4.12 16.29
CA GLY A 136 -7.85 4.55 16.68
C GLY A 136 -8.01 6.07 16.87
N PRO A 137 -9.14 6.50 17.49
CA PRO A 137 -9.61 7.89 17.55
C PRO A 137 -8.59 8.95 18.01
N ALA A 138 -7.65 8.58 18.87
CA ALA A 138 -6.60 9.50 19.35
C ALA A 138 -5.73 10.06 18.21
N TRP A 139 -5.70 9.39 17.06
CA TRP A 139 -4.90 9.74 15.89
C TRP A 139 -5.70 10.39 14.76
N ASP A 140 -7.00 10.64 14.95
CA ASP A 140 -7.85 11.24 13.92
C ASP A 140 -7.43 12.66 13.56
N LYS A 141 -6.80 13.40 14.48
CA LYS A 141 -6.19 14.72 14.18
C LYS A 141 -5.06 14.61 13.18
N THR A 142 -4.21 13.57 13.31
CA THR A 142 -3.14 13.29 12.36
C THR A 142 -3.71 12.91 11.00
N LEU A 143 -4.73 12.05 10.96
CA LEU A 143 -5.43 11.71 9.71
C LEU A 143 -6.05 12.94 9.04
N THR A 144 -6.70 13.81 9.82
CA THR A 144 -7.30 15.05 9.29
C THR A 144 -6.21 15.88 8.63
N ARG A 145 -5.16 16.23 9.39
CA ARG A 145 -4.04 17.04 8.88
C ARG A 145 -3.41 16.47 7.61
N LEU A 146 -3.12 15.17 7.58
CA LEU A 146 -2.51 14.52 6.43
C LEU A 146 -3.34 14.59 5.15
N TYR A 147 -4.67 14.73 5.25
CA TYR A 147 -5.57 14.72 4.09
C TYR A 147 -6.30 16.06 3.87
N THR A 148 -6.06 17.06 4.72
CA THR A 148 -6.63 18.41 4.58
C THR A 148 -5.60 19.52 4.52
N GLU A 149 -4.34 19.29 4.90
CA GLU A 149 -3.28 20.31 4.89
C GLU A 149 -2.12 19.99 3.93
N VAL A 150 -2.06 18.77 3.41
CA VAL A 150 -1.00 18.32 2.48
C VAL A 150 -1.34 18.77 1.06
N THR A 151 -0.31 19.25 0.35
CA THR A 151 -0.40 19.67 -1.06
C THR A 151 0.55 18.86 -1.93
N SER A 152 0.44 18.98 -3.26
CA SER A 152 1.34 18.33 -4.22
C SER A 152 2.83 18.55 -3.91
N LYS A 153 3.20 19.74 -3.41
CA LYS A 153 4.59 20.10 -3.06
C LYS A 153 5.18 19.28 -1.91
N ASP A 154 4.30 18.76 -1.05
CA ASP A 154 4.67 17.95 0.10
C ASP A 154 4.86 16.47 -0.27
N ILE A 155 4.50 16.08 -1.51
CA ILE A 155 4.54 14.69 -1.98
C ILE A 155 5.52 14.53 -3.14
N VAL A 156 5.49 15.45 -4.12
CA VAL A 156 6.31 15.37 -5.34
C VAL A 156 7.04 16.70 -5.56
N LYS A 157 8.29 16.61 -6.03
CA LYS A 157 9.06 17.77 -6.49
C LYS A 157 9.09 17.82 -8.02
N GLU A 158 8.53 18.87 -8.61
CA GLU A 158 8.68 19.12 -10.05
C GLU A 158 10.16 19.33 -10.40
N ARG A 159 10.69 18.56 -11.37
CA ARG A 159 12.02 18.76 -11.95
C ARG A 159 11.94 18.83 -13.47
N ASN A 160 12.80 19.67 -14.06
CA ASN A 160 12.89 19.91 -15.49
C ASN A 160 13.12 18.60 -16.28
N ILE A 161 12.27 18.40 -17.29
CA ILE A 161 12.06 17.16 -18.06
C ILE A 161 13.27 16.78 -18.94
N SER A 162 14.36 17.56 -18.93
CA SER A 162 15.57 17.30 -19.71
C SER A 162 16.47 16.20 -19.13
N ALA A 163 16.22 15.72 -17.91
CA ALA A 163 16.96 14.62 -17.27
C ALA A 163 16.32 13.22 -17.46
N ALA A 164 15.14 13.15 -18.09
CA ALA A 164 14.27 11.96 -18.13
C ALA A 164 14.81 10.73 -18.89
N LEU A 165 15.95 10.84 -19.57
CA LEU A 165 16.52 9.76 -20.39
C LEU A 165 17.69 9.01 -19.73
N PHE A 166 18.17 9.46 -18.55
CA PHE A 166 19.48 9.04 -18.03
C PHE A 166 19.55 8.72 -16.53
N ASP A 167 18.45 8.82 -15.77
CA ASP A 167 18.46 8.58 -14.33
C ASP A 167 17.13 7.98 -13.85
N ASP A 168 17.15 6.96 -12.99
CA ASP A 168 15.95 6.24 -12.49
C ASP A 168 15.01 7.12 -11.64
N ALA A 169 15.39 8.37 -11.37
CA ALA A 169 14.70 9.29 -10.49
C ALA A 169 13.85 10.32 -11.26
N LEU A 170 12.74 9.87 -11.87
CA LEU A 170 11.72 10.77 -12.44
C LEU A 170 10.84 11.47 -11.39
N ALA A 171 11.06 11.20 -10.10
CA ALA A 171 10.72 12.08 -8.98
C ALA A 171 11.68 11.79 -7.83
N ASP A 172 11.86 12.75 -6.92
CA ASP A 172 12.54 12.52 -5.65
C ASP A 172 11.46 12.16 -4.63
N ASN A 173 11.53 10.99 -3.99
CA ASN A 173 10.58 10.60 -2.94
C ASN A 173 10.85 11.32 -1.60
N LEU A 174 11.84 12.22 -1.54
CA LEU A 174 12.20 12.96 -0.34
C LEU A 174 11.02 13.69 0.33
N PRO A 175 10.10 14.38 -0.37
CA PRO A 175 8.96 15.04 0.28
C PRO A 175 8.02 14.03 0.96
N LEU A 176 7.61 12.98 0.25
CA LEU A 176 6.81 11.88 0.81
C LEU A 176 7.54 11.22 2.00
N LYS A 177 8.83 10.96 1.87
CA LYS A 177 9.65 10.40 2.94
C LYS A 177 9.66 11.30 4.18
N GLN A 178 9.84 12.61 4.01
CA GLN A 178 9.79 13.58 5.11
C GLN A 178 8.40 13.65 5.75
N LEU A 179 7.33 13.58 4.95
CA LEU A 179 5.95 13.54 5.45
C LEU A 179 5.71 12.28 6.29
N VAL A 180 6.15 11.11 5.82
CA VAL A 180 6.08 9.85 6.58
C VAL A 180 6.94 9.92 7.84
N GLU A 181 8.16 10.44 7.76
CA GLU A 181 9.05 10.60 8.92
C GLU A 181 8.45 11.50 10.01
N ALA A 182 7.81 12.60 9.61
CA ALA A 182 7.20 13.57 10.52
C ALA A 182 5.97 13.01 11.26
N ASN A 183 5.25 12.05 10.67
CA ASN A 183 3.99 11.54 11.21
C ASN A 183 4.09 10.12 11.78
N VAL A 184 5.01 9.30 11.27
CA VAL A 184 5.34 7.96 11.78
C VAL A 184 6.54 8.10 12.69
N THR A 185 6.28 8.48 13.93
CA THR A 185 7.29 8.78 14.94
C THR A 185 7.58 7.57 15.84
N GLN A 186 8.56 7.72 16.74
CA GLN A 186 8.81 6.74 17.79
C GLN A 186 7.55 6.45 18.64
N GLN A 187 6.70 7.46 18.87
CA GLN A 187 5.45 7.29 19.60
C GLN A 187 4.48 6.36 18.85
N VAL A 188 4.42 6.47 17.52
CA VAL A 188 3.63 5.55 16.67
C VAL A 188 4.19 4.14 16.77
N LEU A 189 5.51 3.97 16.66
CA LEU A 189 6.17 2.67 16.78
C LEU A 189 5.82 1.99 18.12
N GLU A 190 5.94 2.71 19.23
CA GLU A 190 5.62 2.19 20.55
C GLU A 190 4.13 1.86 20.71
N ALA A 191 3.25 2.64 20.08
CA ALA A 191 1.82 2.38 20.07
C ALA A 191 1.49 1.10 19.28
N LEU A 192 2.10 0.90 18.10
CA LEU A 192 1.95 -0.33 17.32
C LEU A 192 2.42 -1.56 18.10
N ALA A 193 3.58 -1.47 18.77
CA ALA A 193 4.09 -2.56 19.59
C ALA A 193 3.12 -2.92 20.74
N ARG A 194 2.51 -1.92 21.40
CA ARG A 194 1.52 -2.17 22.46
C ARG A 194 0.27 -2.88 21.93
N GLU A 195 -0.24 -2.45 20.79
CA GLU A 195 -1.42 -3.08 20.18
C GLU A 195 -1.12 -4.49 19.67
N SER A 196 0.11 -4.74 19.22
CA SER A 196 0.57 -6.08 18.85
C SER A 196 0.53 -7.05 20.05
N LEU A 197 0.96 -6.58 21.23
CA LEU A 197 0.84 -7.35 22.49
C LEU A 197 -0.62 -7.59 22.91
N ARG A 198 -1.56 -6.72 22.50
CA ARG A 198 -3.02 -6.92 22.71
C ARG A 198 -3.64 -7.92 21.73
N GLY A 199 -2.87 -8.46 20.79
CA GLY A 199 -3.36 -9.42 19.80
C GLY A 199 -4.08 -8.77 18.62
N ARG A 200 -3.62 -7.59 18.20
CA ARG A 200 -4.09 -6.90 16.99
C ARG A 200 -2.99 -6.86 15.94
N THR A 201 -3.36 -6.87 14.66
CA THR A 201 -2.40 -6.95 13.54
C THR A 201 -2.58 -5.80 12.55
N LEU A 202 -1.48 -5.19 12.13
CA LEU A 202 -1.44 -4.21 11.06
C LEU A 202 -0.58 -4.73 9.91
N LEU A 203 -1.19 -4.93 8.74
CA LEU A 203 -0.49 -5.35 7.53
C LEU A 203 -0.51 -4.24 6.47
N VAL A 204 0.59 -4.04 5.76
CA VAL A 204 0.61 -3.18 4.56
C VAL A 204 1.21 -3.91 3.37
N ALA A 205 0.76 -3.60 2.15
CA ALA A 205 1.25 -4.26 0.96
C ALA A 205 2.16 -3.36 0.12
N THR A 206 3.26 -3.92 -0.36
CA THR A 206 4.07 -3.39 -1.45
C THR A 206 4.10 -4.40 -2.60
N THR A 207 4.61 -4.01 -3.76
CA THR A 207 4.96 -4.96 -4.82
C THR A 207 6.47 -5.01 -4.97
N ASP A 208 7.07 -6.19 -4.85
CA ASP A 208 8.41 -6.43 -5.37
C ASP A 208 8.33 -6.47 -6.90
N LEU A 209 8.96 -5.49 -7.55
CA LEU A 209 8.90 -5.34 -9.00
C LEU A 209 9.84 -6.31 -9.73
N ASP A 210 10.88 -6.81 -9.06
CA ASP A 210 11.82 -7.80 -9.61
C ASP A 210 11.13 -9.14 -9.85
N THR A 211 10.24 -9.53 -8.92
CA THR A 211 9.52 -10.80 -8.98
C THR A 211 8.04 -10.64 -9.35
N ARG A 212 7.54 -9.40 -9.40
CA ARG A 212 6.12 -9.04 -9.65
C ARG A 212 5.17 -9.63 -8.61
N ARG A 213 5.64 -9.75 -7.36
CA ARG A 213 4.89 -10.39 -6.27
C ARG A 213 4.40 -9.34 -5.26
N PRO A 214 3.17 -9.47 -4.75
CA PRO A 214 2.77 -8.77 -3.54
C PRO A 214 3.61 -9.25 -2.35
N VAL A 215 4.03 -8.29 -1.51
CA VAL A 215 4.69 -8.54 -0.23
C VAL A 215 3.88 -7.86 0.86
N PHE A 216 3.47 -8.63 1.87
CA PHE A 216 2.69 -8.14 3.01
C PHE A 216 3.59 -7.96 4.23
N TRP A 217 3.64 -6.75 4.77
CA TRP A 217 4.51 -6.36 5.86
C TRP A 217 3.73 -6.22 7.16
N ASN A 218 4.17 -6.90 8.21
CA ASN A 218 3.55 -6.86 9.53
C ASN A 218 4.14 -5.75 10.40
N LEU A 219 3.57 -4.55 10.31
CA LEU A 219 4.10 -3.38 11.01
C LEU A 219 4.02 -3.53 12.54
N THR A 220 3.06 -4.29 13.03
CA THR A 220 2.90 -4.61 14.47
C THR A 220 4.04 -5.49 14.99
N LEU A 221 4.40 -6.57 14.27
CA LEU A 221 5.54 -7.41 14.66
C LEU A 221 6.87 -6.71 14.44
N MET A 222 7.02 -5.92 13.36
CA MET A 222 8.20 -5.06 13.18
C MET A 222 8.40 -4.18 14.40
N ALA A 223 7.34 -3.54 14.89
CA ALA A 223 7.40 -2.66 16.06
C ALA A 223 7.79 -3.39 17.36
N GLU A 224 7.57 -4.71 17.47
CA GLU A 224 8.02 -5.52 18.61
C GLU A 224 9.53 -5.78 18.61
N VAL A 225 10.15 -5.93 17.44
CA VAL A 225 11.60 -6.22 17.31
C VAL A 225 12.46 -5.12 17.96
N ARG A 226 12.02 -3.85 17.87
CA ARG A 226 12.69 -2.67 18.47
C ARG A 226 14.20 -2.56 18.18
N GLY A 227 14.64 -3.04 17.02
CA GLY A 227 16.04 -2.98 16.60
C GLY A 227 16.47 -1.58 16.14
N PRO A 228 17.78 -1.28 16.13
CA PRO A 228 18.30 -0.09 15.46
C PRO A 228 17.89 -0.12 13.98
N GLY A 229 17.09 0.85 13.53
CA GLY A 229 16.62 0.93 12.13
C GLY A 229 15.23 0.37 11.86
N THR A 230 14.54 -0.23 12.84
CA THR A 230 13.15 -0.71 12.66
C THR A 230 12.20 0.43 12.23
N LEU A 231 12.33 1.61 12.83
CA LEU A 231 11.48 2.75 12.50
C LEU A 231 11.70 3.20 11.05
N GLU A 232 12.97 3.30 10.63
CA GLU A 232 13.36 3.63 9.27
C GLU A 232 12.86 2.59 8.26
N LEU A 233 12.87 1.31 8.63
CA LEU A 233 12.33 0.25 7.79
C LEU A 233 10.80 0.35 7.64
N ILE A 234 10.05 0.57 8.73
CA ILE A 234 8.59 0.80 8.66
C ILE A 234 8.29 2.00 7.75
N ARG A 235 9.02 3.11 7.93
CA ARG A 235 8.87 4.31 7.09
C ARG A 235 9.16 4.00 5.62
N SER A 236 10.21 3.24 5.35
CA SER A 236 10.59 2.83 3.99
C SER A 236 9.52 1.96 3.34
N VAL A 237 8.94 1.01 4.08
CA VAL A 237 7.82 0.16 3.62
C VAL A 237 6.58 1.00 3.31
N LEU A 238 6.25 1.98 4.16
CA LEU A 238 5.11 2.88 3.93
C LEU A 238 5.32 3.77 2.70
N VAL A 239 6.52 4.32 2.52
CA VAL A 239 6.89 5.08 1.32
C VAL A 239 6.82 4.18 0.08
N ALA A 240 7.36 2.97 0.15
CA ALA A 240 7.31 1.99 -0.94
C ALA A 240 5.87 1.67 -1.34
N SER A 241 5.00 1.44 -0.35
CA SER A 241 3.60 1.09 -0.57
C SER A 241 2.83 2.17 -1.35
N ALA A 242 3.26 3.43 -1.25
CA ALA A 242 2.67 4.59 -1.91
C ALA A 242 3.49 5.11 -3.12
N ALA A 243 4.57 4.43 -3.51
CA ALA A 243 5.44 4.85 -4.61
C ALA A 243 4.91 4.37 -5.97
N ILE A 244 3.99 5.12 -6.56
CA ILE A 244 3.34 4.77 -7.84
C ILE A 244 4.38 4.76 -8.98
N PRO A 245 4.53 3.65 -9.74
CA PRO A 245 5.48 3.60 -10.84
C PRO A 245 5.24 4.68 -11.91
N GLY A 246 6.30 5.37 -12.29
CA GLY A 246 6.25 6.48 -13.27
C GLY A 246 5.84 7.83 -12.68
N GLU A 247 5.52 7.89 -11.39
CA GLU A 247 5.29 9.12 -10.63
C GLU A 247 6.28 9.28 -9.48
N LEU A 248 6.60 8.19 -8.79
CA LEU A 248 7.54 8.17 -7.68
C LEU A 248 8.61 7.07 -7.91
N PRO A 249 9.84 7.27 -7.44
CA PRO A 249 10.90 6.28 -7.54
C PRO A 249 10.61 5.10 -6.60
N PRO A 250 11.07 3.88 -6.94
CA PRO A 250 10.93 2.73 -6.06
C PRO A 250 11.73 2.91 -4.76
N ALA A 251 11.34 2.18 -3.72
CA ALA A 251 12.14 2.01 -2.52
C ALA A 251 13.00 0.74 -2.66
N MET A 252 14.29 0.86 -2.34
CA MET A 252 15.19 -0.29 -2.28
C MET A 252 15.20 -0.84 -0.85
N ILE A 253 14.91 -2.14 -0.69
CA ILE A 253 14.96 -2.83 0.60
C ILE A 253 16.13 -3.80 0.61
N ASP A 254 17.00 -3.64 1.61
CA ASP A 254 18.15 -4.51 1.81
C ASP A 254 17.72 -5.84 2.46
N VAL A 255 18.11 -6.94 1.83
CA VAL A 255 17.86 -8.29 2.34
C VAL A 255 19.13 -9.12 2.35
N THR A 256 19.17 -10.14 3.21
CA THR A 256 20.25 -11.12 3.29
C THR A 256 19.70 -12.52 3.05
N LEU A 257 20.37 -13.28 2.19
CA LEU A 257 20.08 -14.69 1.96
C LEU A 257 21.39 -15.47 2.04
N ASP A 258 21.43 -16.47 2.91
CA ASP A 258 22.59 -17.34 3.14
C ASP A 258 23.89 -16.53 3.39
N GLY A 259 23.78 -15.44 4.17
CA GLY A 259 24.88 -14.53 4.52
C GLY A 259 25.31 -13.55 3.42
N LYS A 260 24.65 -13.55 2.25
CA LYS A 260 24.92 -12.63 1.15
C LYS A 260 23.84 -11.54 1.06
N ARG A 261 24.27 -10.29 0.85
CA ARG A 261 23.39 -9.13 0.69
C ARG A 261 22.82 -9.05 -0.73
N TYR A 262 21.56 -8.65 -0.81
CA TYR A 262 20.77 -8.39 -2.01
C TYR A 262 19.93 -7.13 -1.81
N GLN A 263 19.33 -6.62 -2.89
CA GLN A 263 18.38 -5.51 -2.83
C GLN A 263 17.13 -5.82 -3.66
N GLU A 264 15.99 -5.68 -3.02
CA GLU A 264 14.67 -5.83 -3.65
C GLU A 264 14.10 -4.45 -3.99
N MET A 265 13.46 -4.35 -5.16
CA MET A 265 12.87 -3.12 -5.66
C MET A 265 11.37 -3.09 -5.35
N HIS A 266 10.96 -2.26 -4.40
CA HIS A 266 9.56 -2.14 -3.97
C HIS A 266 8.88 -0.89 -4.51
N VAL A 267 7.69 -1.08 -5.05
CA VAL A 267 6.79 -0.02 -5.53
C VAL A 267 5.40 -0.16 -4.90
N ASP A 268 4.49 0.75 -5.28
CA ASP A 268 3.12 0.77 -4.80
C ASP A 268 2.47 -0.61 -4.89
N GLY A 269 1.91 -1.08 -3.75
CA GLY A 269 1.29 -2.40 -3.66
C GLY A 269 0.09 -2.56 -4.58
N GLY A 270 -0.54 -1.45 -4.95
CA GLY A 270 -1.62 -1.31 -5.92
C GLY A 270 -1.35 -1.91 -7.29
N THR A 271 -0.08 -2.06 -7.64
CA THR A 271 0.37 -2.72 -8.87
C THR A 271 0.09 -4.23 -8.89
N THR A 272 -0.08 -4.87 -7.73
CA THR A 272 -0.50 -6.28 -7.62
C THR A 272 -1.79 -6.47 -6.82
N THR A 273 -2.10 -5.61 -5.87
CA THR A 273 -3.32 -5.66 -5.06
C THR A 273 -3.73 -4.27 -4.62
N GLN A 274 -4.97 -3.86 -4.91
CA GLN A 274 -5.49 -2.54 -4.54
C GLN A 274 -6.13 -2.52 -3.16
N VAL A 275 -6.59 -3.67 -2.67
CA VAL A 275 -7.13 -3.87 -1.33
C VAL A 275 -7.02 -5.35 -0.98
N PHE A 276 -6.69 -5.69 0.27
CA PHE A 276 -6.57 -7.07 0.71
C PHE A 276 -6.99 -7.20 2.16
N LEU A 277 -7.23 -8.41 2.64
CA LEU A 277 -7.39 -8.68 4.08
C LEU A 277 -6.37 -9.71 4.53
N LEU A 278 -6.51 -10.96 4.08
CA LEU A 278 -5.55 -12.04 4.29
C LEU A 278 -5.47 -12.90 3.02
N PRO A 279 -4.34 -13.61 2.78
CA PRO A 279 -4.23 -14.60 1.72
C PRO A 279 -5.39 -15.62 1.70
N ARG A 280 -5.76 -16.13 0.52
CA ARG A 280 -7.00 -16.90 0.27
C ARG A 280 -7.14 -18.21 1.05
N ASP A 281 -6.02 -18.83 1.37
CA ASP A 281 -5.85 -20.11 2.08
C ASP A 281 -5.96 -20.01 3.61
N ILE A 282 -5.88 -18.81 4.18
CA ILE A 282 -6.18 -18.57 5.59
C ILE A 282 -7.69 -18.37 5.72
N LEU A 283 -8.40 -19.22 6.47
CA LEU A 283 -9.82 -19.02 6.77
C LEU A 283 -9.95 -18.16 8.04
N LEU A 284 -10.77 -17.11 8.01
CA LEU A 284 -11.02 -16.33 9.23
C LEU A 284 -11.74 -17.15 10.31
N SER A 285 -12.44 -18.21 9.91
CA SER A 285 -13.14 -19.14 10.80
C SER A 285 -12.17 -20.02 11.58
N ASP A 286 -11.03 -20.36 10.99
CA ASP A 286 -10.01 -21.20 11.63
C ASP A 286 -9.36 -20.46 12.80
N LEU A 287 -9.29 -19.12 12.71
CA LEU A 287 -8.78 -18.28 13.80
C LEU A 287 -9.73 -18.28 15.00
N SER A 288 -11.06 -18.32 14.78
CA SER A 288 -12.06 -18.43 15.86
C SER A 288 -13.49 -18.60 15.36
N PHE A 289 -14.27 -19.40 16.10
CA PHE A 289 -15.72 -19.39 16.02
C PHE A 289 -16.30 -18.16 16.72
N ARG A 290 -16.49 -17.06 15.98
CA ARG A 290 -17.18 -15.83 16.43
C ARG A 290 -17.80 -15.09 15.26
N GLN A 291 -18.66 -14.11 15.54
CA GLN A 291 -19.14 -13.18 14.51
C GLN A 291 -17.99 -12.29 14.05
N ARG A 292 -17.97 -12.01 12.75
CA ARG A 292 -16.89 -11.29 12.08
C ARG A 292 -17.50 -10.30 11.10
N THR A 293 -17.05 -9.05 11.13
CA THR A 293 -17.43 -8.04 10.15
C THR A 293 -16.21 -7.54 9.42
N ILE A 294 -16.24 -7.60 8.09
CA ILE A 294 -15.20 -7.07 7.22
C ILE A 294 -15.66 -5.73 6.68
N TYR A 295 -14.97 -4.66 7.08
CA TYR A 295 -15.11 -3.33 6.52
C TYR A 295 -14.09 -3.12 5.41
N VAL A 296 -14.55 -2.62 4.27
CA VAL A 296 -13.71 -2.27 3.13
C VAL A 296 -13.94 -0.81 2.80
N ILE A 297 -12.88 0.00 2.90
CA ILE A 297 -12.89 1.39 2.42
C ILE A 297 -12.15 1.41 1.09
N ARG A 298 -12.91 1.55 0.00
CA ARG A 298 -12.38 1.72 -1.35
C ARG A 298 -12.28 3.21 -1.67
N ASN A 299 -11.06 3.74 -1.68
CA ASN A 299 -10.74 5.13 -2.03
C ASN A 299 -10.81 5.37 -3.55
N ALA A 300 -11.92 5.00 -4.18
CA ALA A 300 -12.16 5.18 -5.60
C ALA A 300 -13.67 5.20 -5.93
N HIS A 301 -14.04 5.86 -7.03
CA HIS A 301 -15.36 5.75 -7.62
C HIS A 301 -15.62 4.35 -8.19
N LEU A 302 -16.88 3.88 -8.18
CA LEU A 302 -17.28 2.59 -8.78
C LEU A 302 -17.24 2.56 -10.31
N HIS A 303 -17.31 3.74 -10.94
CA HIS A 303 -17.23 3.89 -12.38
C HIS A 303 -16.18 4.95 -12.69
N VAL A 304 -15.24 4.63 -13.57
CA VAL A 304 -14.30 5.61 -14.12
C VAL A 304 -15.05 6.51 -15.10
N ARG A 305 -14.87 7.82 -15.01
CA ARG A 305 -15.35 8.74 -16.04
C ARG A 305 -14.45 8.64 -17.26
N ALA A 306 -15.05 8.61 -18.45
CA ALA A 306 -14.27 8.68 -19.68
C ALA A 306 -13.55 10.03 -19.75
N HIS A 307 -12.26 10.00 -20.08
CA HIS A 307 -11.45 11.19 -20.31
C HIS A 307 -10.54 10.96 -21.53
N GLU A 308 -10.05 12.04 -22.13
CA GLU A 308 -9.13 11.98 -23.26
C GLU A 308 -7.71 11.70 -22.77
N VAL A 309 -7.05 10.69 -23.33
CA VAL A 309 -5.64 10.38 -23.05
C VAL A 309 -4.77 11.00 -24.13
N PRO A 310 -3.83 11.90 -23.79
CA PRO A 310 -2.92 12.49 -24.77
C PRO A 310 -2.12 11.44 -25.53
N ARG A 311 -1.91 11.66 -26.83
CA ARG A 311 -1.15 10.75 -27.72
C ARG A 311 0.37 10.84 -27.51
N SER A 312 0.83 10.56 -26.30
CA SER A 312 2.26 10.47 -25.95
C SER A 312 2.57 9.12 -25.30
N ALA A 313 3.78 8.59 -25.50
CA ALA A 313 4.17 7.29 -24.95
C ALA A 313 4.05 7.24 -23.42
N VAL A 314 4.44 8.33 -22.74
CA VAL A 314 4.37 8.44 -21.27
C VAL A 314 2.92 8.47 -20.79
N ALA A 315 2.05 9.31 -21.38
CA ALA A 315 0.66 9.40 -20.98
C ALA A 315 -0.10 8.08 -21.21
N ILE A 316 0.17 7.40 -22.33
CA ILE A 316 -0.40 6.09 -22.65
C ILE A 316 0.04 5.04 -21.61
N ALA A 317 1.34 5.00 -21.29
CA ALA A 317 1.87 4.06 -20.29
C ALA A 317 1.26 4.29 -18.90
N LYS A 318 1.20 5.55 -18.44
CA LYS A 318 0.56 5.92 -17.16
C LYS A 318 -0.91 5.50 -17.12
N ASN A 319 -1.68 5.81 -18.15
CA ASN A 319 -3.10 5.46 -18.20
C ASN A 319 -3.33 3.93 -18.29
N ALA A 320 -2.43 3.19 -18.95
CA ALA A 320 -2.48 1.73 -18.97
C ALA A 320 -2.23 1.13 -17.57
N ILE A 321 -1.25 1.65 -16.84
CA ILE A 321 -0.98 1.26 -15.45
C ILE A 321 -2.19 1.59 -14.56
N ALA A 322 -2.73 2.81 -14.64
CA ALA A 322 -3.91 3.22 -13.89
C ALA A 322 -5.13 2.33 -14.19
N SER A 323 -5.31 1.90 -15.44
CA SER A 323 -6.38 0.99 -15.84
C SER A 323 -6.22 -0.41 -15.22
N LEU A 324 -5.00 -0.95 -15.22
CA LEU A 324 -4.71 -2.24 -14.57
C LEU A 324 -4.94 -2.15 -13.05
N ILE A 325 -4.47 -1.08 -12.43
CA ILE A 325 -4.69 -0.80 -11.00
C ILE A 325 -6.19 -0.74 -10.69
N TYR A 326 -6.96 0.03 -11.47
CA TYR A 326 -8.40 0.18 -11.26
C TYR A 326 -9.15 -1.17 -11.37
N THR A 327 -8.89 -1.92 -12.45
CA THR A 327 -9.53 -3.22 -12.71
C THR A 327 -9.15 -4.26 -11.65
N GLN A 328 -7.90 -4.25 -11.19
CA GLN A 328 -7.44 -5.08 -10.08
C GLN A 328 -8.22 -4.76 -8.79
N GLY A 329 -8.47 -3.48 -8.49
CA GLY A 329 -9.28 -3.08 -7.34
C GLY A 329 -10.73 -3.58 -7.36
N VAL A 330 -11.34 -3.67 -8.54
CA VAL A 330 -12.65 -4.32 -8.70
C VAL A 330 -12.53 -5.81 -8.40
N GLY A 331 -11.55 -6.50 -8.99
CA GLY A 331 -11.30 -7.92 -8.75
C GLY A 331 -11.04 -8.25 -7.28
N ASN A 332 -10.25 -7.44 -6.57
CA ASN A 332 -9.96 -7.64 -5.15
C ASN A 332 -11.20 -7.46 -4.28
N LEU A 333 -12.09 -6.52 -4.61
CA LEU A 333 -13.36 -6.35 -3.89
C LEU A 333 -14.25 -7.60 -3.99
N TYR A 334 -14.41 -8.16 -5.19
CA TYR A 334 -15.16 -9.41 -5.36
C TYR A 334 -14.49 -10.59 -4.65
N GLN A 335 -13.15 -10.65 -4.60
CA GLN A 335 -12.43 -11.68 -3.84
C GLN A 335 -12.70 -11.57 -2.33
N ILE A 336 -12.73 -10.36 -1.77
CA ILE A 336 -13.09 -10.13 -0.36
C ILE A 336 -14.55 -10.51 -0.12
N ALA A 337 -15.46 -10.19 -1.04
CA ALA A 337 -16.87 -10.56 -0.92
C ALA A 337 -17.09 -12.08 -0.94
N ALA A 338 -16.48 -12.79 -1.89
CA ALA A 338 -16.53 -14.25 -1.95
C ALA A 338 -15.93 -14.90 -0.70
N ARG A 339 -14.89 -14.29 -0.12
CA ARG A 339 -14.32 -14.71 1.16
C ARG A 339 -15.29 -14.47 2.32
N ALA A 340 -15.93 -13.31 2.39
CA ALA A 340 -16.88 -12.99 3.45
C ALA A 340 -18.03 -14.01 3.46
N GLU A 341 -18.55 -14.35 2.28
CA GLU A 341 -19.55 -15.40 2.10
C GLU A 341 -19.04 -16.78 2.56
N ARG A 342 -17.88 -17.21 2.04
CA ARG A 342 -17.28 -18.51 2.39
C ARG A 342 -17.03 -18.66 3.90
N ASP A 343 -16.53 -17.60 4.53
CA ASP A 343 -16.15 -17.62 5.95
C ASP A 343 -17.33 -17.29 6.87
N GLY A 344 -18.52 -16.96 6.34
CA GLY A 344 -19.70 -16.55 7.12
C GLY A 344 -19.52 -15.23 7.87
N SER A 345 -18.81 -14.27 7.27
CA SER A 345 -18.55 -12.93 7.82
C SER A 345 -19.49 -11.90 7.22
N ALA A 346 -19.96 -10.94 8.02
CA ALA A 346 -20.66 -9.77 7.51
C ALA A 346 -19.70 -8.91 6.67
N LEU A 347 -20.21 -8.29 5.61
CA LEU A 347 -19.43 -7.42 4.72
C LEU A 347 -20.00 -6.00 4.73
N ARG A 348 -19.13 -5.00 4.78
CA ARG A 348 -19.46 -3.58 4.80
C ARG A 348 -18.51 -2.84 3.87
N ILE A 349 -19.03 -2.28 2.79
CA ILE A 349 -18.22 -1.63 1.75
C ILE A 349 -18.58 -0.14 1.67
N ALA A 350 -17.54 0.70 1.67
CA ALA A 350 -17.60 2.12 1.38
C ALA A 350 -16.79 2.45 0.13
N PHE A 351 -17.28 3.41 -0.65
CA PHE A 351 -16.61 3.96 -1.83
C PHE A 351 -17.07 5.39 -2.06
N ILE A 352 -16.37 6.12 -2.93
CA ILE A 352 -16.72 7.50 -3.25
C ILE A 352 -18.03 7.51 -4.06
N PRO A 353 -19.12 8.11 -3.54
CA PRO A 353 -20.42 8.04 -4.17
C PRO A 353 -20.44 8.79 -5.50
N ALA A 354 -21.26 8.33 -6.44
CA ALA A 354 -21.40 8.95 -7.76
C ALA A 354 -21.94 10.40 -7.69
N SER A 355 -22.52 10.82 -6.56
CA SER A 355 -22.96 12.19 -6.30
C SER A 355 -21.81 13.18 -6.12
N PHE A 356 -20.60 12.73 -5.79
CA PHE A 356 -19.43 13.59 -5.74
C PHE A 356 -18.96 13.93 -7.16
N LYS A 357 -19.05 15.21 -7.52
CA LYS A 357 -18.87 15.67 -8.91
C LYS A 357 -17.60 16.47 -9.16
N LEU A 358 -16.98 17.01 -8.12
CA LEU A 358 -15.75 17.79 -8.24
C LEU A 358 -14.68 16.95 -8.94
N GLU A 359 -13.96 17.58 -9.86
CA GLU A 359 -12.84 16.97 -10.59
C GLU A 359 -11.57 17.66 -10.11
N GLU A 360 -10.57 16.84 -9.77
CA GLU A 360 -9.22 17.28 -9.45
C GLU A 360 -8.63 18.09 -10.62
N GLN A 361 -7.98 19.21 -10.30
CA GLN A 361 -7.30 20.03 -11.32
C GLN A 361 -5.84 19.62 -11.51
N ASP A 362 -5.23 19.12 -10.44
CA ASP A 362 -3.83 18.70 -10.37
C ASP A 362 -3.70 17.43 -9.50
N ASP A 363 -2.54 16.77 -9.56
CA ASP A 363 -2.20 15.69 -8.65
C ASP A 363 -2.11 16.23 -7.21
N PHE A 364 -2.78 15.58 -6.26
CA PHE A 364 -2.88 16.03 -4.87
C PHE A 364 -3.46 17.44 -4.71
N ASP A 365 -4.55 17.71 -5.43
CA ASP A 365 -5.34 18.93 -5.38
C ASP A 365 -5.95 19.12 -3.98
N HIS A 366 -5.45 20.15 -3.29
CA HIS A 366 -5.83 20.46 -1.91
C HIS A 366 -7.33 20.77 -1.77
N ALA A 367 -7.95 21.49 -2.71
CA ALA A 367 -9.37 21.81 -2.63
C ALA A 367 -10.23 20.56 -2.85
N TYR A 368 -9.86 19.74 -3.84
CA TYR A 368 -10.48 18.43 -4.09
C TYR A 368 -10.41 17.53 -2.86
N MET A 369 -9.22 17.37 -2.27
CA MET A 369 -9.01 16.53 -1.09
C MET A 369 -9.83 17.01 0.12
N ASN A 370 -9.88 18.32 0.37
CA ASN A 370 -10.65 18.88 1.48
C ASN A 370 -12.16 18.63 1.32
N GLU A 371 -12.72 18.82 0.12
CA GLU A 371 -14.12 18.53 -0.16
C GLU A 371 -14.43 17.02 -0.06
N LEU A 372 -13.52 16.19 -0.54
CA LEU A 372 -13.66 14.73 -0.48
C LEU A 372 -13.56 14.20 0.96
N PHE A 373 -12.68 14.78 1.78
CA PHE A 373 -12.60 14.52 3.22
C PHE A 373 -13.90 14.92 3.92
N LEU A 374 -14.39 16.14 3.66
CA LEU A 374 -15.63 16.64 4.25
C LEU A 374 -16.84 15.76 3.89
N LEU A 375 -16.88 15.26 2.65
CA LEU A 375 -17.90 14.30 2.22
C LEU A 375 -17.86 13.03 3.07
N GLY A 376 -16.70 12.36 3.15
CA GLY A 376 -16.54 11.13 3.93
C GLY A 376 -16.91 11.35 5.41
N TYR A 377 -16.43 12.44 5.99
CA TYR A 377 -16.74 12.83 7.37
C TYR A 377 -18.24 13.03 7.59
N THR A 378 -18.90 13.77 6.71
CA THR A 378 -20.33 14.09 6.85
C THR A 378 -21.20 12.86 6.69
N MET A 379 -20.87 11.97 5.75
CA MET A 379 -21.59 10.72 5.56
C MET A 379 -21.46 9.82 6.79
N ALA A 380 -20.24 9.63 7.30
CA ALA A 380 -20.01 8.73 8.43
C ALA A 380 -20.56 9.27 9.75
N ARG A 381 -20.46 10.58 10.00
CA ARG A 381 -21.01 11.23 11.20
C ARG A 381 -22.54 11.08 11.31
N ARG A 382 -23.24 10.83 10.20
CA ARG A 382 -24.70 10.63 10.16
C ARG A 382 -25.12 9.16 10.15
N GLY A 383 -24.17 8.25 10.33
CA GLY A 383 -24.34 6.82 10.07
C GLY A 383 -24.07 6.51 8.60
N PHE A 384 -22.93 5.86 8.33
CA PHE A 384 -22.52 5.58 6.96
C PHE A 384 -23.39 4.49 6.30
N PRO A 385 -23.88 4.68 5.06
CA PRO A 385 -24.70 3.69 4.35
C PRO A 385 -23.83 2.59 3.72
N TRP A 386 -23.28 1.71 4.54
CA TRP A 386 -22.43 0.60 4.10
C TRP A 386 -23.16 -0.35 3.15
N LEU A 387 -22.58 -0.66 1.99
CA LEU A 387 -23.07 -1.76 1.16
C LEU A 387 -22.69 -3.11 1.76
N THR A 388 -23.55 -4.11 1.58
CA THR A 388 -23.31 -5.49 2.07
C THR A 388 -22.86 -6.45 0.98
N ALA A 389 -22.77 -5.99 -0.26
CA ALA A 389 -22.27 -6.73 -1.41
C ALA A 389 -21.59 -5.75 -2.39
N PRO A 390 -20.65 -6.23 -3.23
CA PRO A 390 -20.16 -5.44 -4.36
C PRO A 390 -21.33 -4.99 -5.26
N PRO A 391 -21.21 -3.82 -5.91
CA PRO A 391 -22.25 -3.27 -6.78
C PRO A 391 -22.45 -4.05 -8.08
#